data_AF-A0A673BK74-F1
#
_entry.id   AF-A0A673BK74-F1
#
_cell.length_a   1.000
_cell.length_b   1.000
_cell.length_c   1.000
_cell.angle_alpha   90.00
_cell.angle_beta   90.00
_cell.angle_gamma   90.00
#
_symmetry.space_group_name_H-M   'P 1'
#
loop_
_entity.id
_entity.type
_entity.pdbx_description
1 polymer ?
#
loop_
_entity_poly.entity_id
_entity_poly.type
_entity_poly.pdbx_seq_one_letter_code
_entity_poly.pdbx_strand_id
1 'polypeptide(L)'
;QWSVVFSYHLYISWQLNLEPRTLTEISGQEDLSYKSHCYKLFAPLWPSSLGITDSCQYTSVHQESERKLQYSHKFLLQLRFCPAACARPQDLEMIPGVTDNNPGITTQFRHTVSHRLDLESAYKHILPGSGSPEVTTLHTDGAATVDYIFYSPKRTLGLKLLGCLSLLSEDVLWSMNGLPNHIFPSDHLSLLAKFQLEVDAAL
;
A
#
# COMPACT_ATOMS: atom_id res chain seq x y z
N GLN A 1 12.30 9.49 11.54
CA GLN A 1 11.69 9.71 10.21
C GLN A 1 10.46 8.83 10.19
N TRP A 2 9.30 9.39 10.52
CA TRP A 2 8.16 8.62 11.03
C TRP A 2 7.28 8.10 9.90
N SER A 3 7.19 6.78 9.83
CA SER A 3 6.48 5.99 8.83
C SER A 3 4.98 6.16 8.92
N VAL A 4 4.46 7.20 8.25
CA VAL A 4 3.10 7.22 7.70
C VAL A 4 3.27 6.97 6.20
N VAL A 5 2.87 5.79 5.77
CA VAL A 5 3.54 5.10 4.67
C VAL A 5 2.71 5.17 3.38
N PHE A 6 3.34 5.13 2.21
CA PHE A 6 2.75 4.98 0.86
C PHE A 6 1.44 4.19 0.74
N SER A 7 1.23 3.09 1.48
CA SER A 7 -0.07 2.40 1.51
C SER A 7 -1.18 3.27 2.10
N TYR A 8 -0.91 3.95 3.23
CA TYR A 8 -1.75 5.01 3.78
C TYR A 8 -1.96 6.14 2.77
N HIS A 9 -0.91 6.54 2.04
CA HIS A 9 -1.05 7.54 0.99
C HIS A 9 -2.03 7.08 -0.09
N LEU A 10 -1.96 5.85 -0.58
CA LEU A 10 -2.94 5.33 -1.56
C LEU A 10 -4.37 5.44 -1.01
N TYR A 11 -4.61 5.04 0.24
CA TYR A 11 -5.94 5.08 0.87
C TYR A 11 -6.49 6.52 1.00
N ILE A 12 -5.64 7.50 1.30
CA ILE A 12 -6.05 8.90 1.53
C ILE A 12 -6.02 9.75 0.24
N SER A 13 -5.10 9.47 -0.68
CA SER A 13 -4.88 10.25 -1.90
C SER A 13 -5.54 9.65 -3.15
N TRP A 14 -6.22 8.51 -3.00
CA TRP A 14 -7.05 7.86 -4.03
C TRP A 14 -6.29 7.28 -5.21
N GLN A 15 -5.01 7.63 -5.34
CA GLN A 15 -4.17 7.29 -6.47
C GLN A 15 -2.71 7.28 -6.06
N LEU A 16 -1.98 6.27 -6.52
CA LEU A 16 -0.54 6.11 -6.29
C LEU A 16 0.17 5.86 -7.61
N ASN A 17 1.24 6.62 -7.85
CA ASN A 17 2.13 6.40 -8.98
C ASN A 17 3.24 5.39 -8.61
N LEU A 18 3.36 4.33 -9.40
CA LEU A 18 4.24 3.17 -9.28
C LEU A 18 5.58 3.37 -10.00
N GLU A 19 6.09 4.60 -10.07
CA GLU A 19 7.49 4.82 -10.43
C GLU A 19 8.38 3.84 -9.63
N PRO A 20 9.47 3.31 -10.22
CA PRO A 20 10.18 2.16 -9.68
C PRO A 20 10.71 2.44 -8.28
N ARG A 21 9.99 1.92 -7.28
CA ARG A 21 10.30 1.98 -5.86
C ARG A 21 10.60 0.59 -5.36
N THR A 22 11.38 0.53 -4.29
CA THR A 22 11.64 -0.69 -3.55
C THR A 22 10.39 -1.09 -2.75
N LEU A 23 10.18 -2.40 -2.57
CA LEU A 23 9.08 -2.94 -1.79
C LEU A 23 9.06 -2.39 -0.35
N THR A 24 10.24 -2.12 0.21
CA THR A 24 10.43 -1.62 1.58
C THR A 24 9.98 -0.17 1.72
N GLU A 25 10.14 0.65 0.68
CA GLU A 25 9.60 2.01 0.67
C GLU A 25 8.07 2.00 0.75
N ILE A 26 7.39 0.95 0.28
CA ILE A 26 5.91 0.90 0.24
C ILE A 26 5.28 0.61 1.59
N SER A 27 5.96 -0.14 2.45
CA SER A 27 5.51 -0.41 3.82
C SER A 27 6.17 0.53 4.83
N GLY A 28 7.34 1.11 4.53
CA GLY A 28 8.03 2.05 5.43
C GLY A 28 8.37 1.49 6.81
N GLN A 29 8.05 0.23 7.10
CA GLN A 29 8.26 -0.40 8.40
C GLN A 29 9.74 -0.63 8.70
N GLU A 30 10.56 -0.85 7.67
CA GLU A 30 11.99 -1.10 7.83
C GLU A 30 12.81 -0.35 6.77
N ASP A 31 13.90 0.27 7.20
CA ASP A 31 14.93 0.76 6.28
C ASP A 31 15.89 -0.38 5.92
N LEU A 32 15.59 -1.08 4.82
CA LEU A 32 16.47 -2.11 4.25
C LEU A 32 17.40 -1.55 3.16
N SER A 33 17.66 -0.25 3.13
CA SER A 33 18.58 0.38 2.15
C SER A 33 19.98 -0.25 2.14
N TYR A 34 20.38 -0.89 3.24
CA TYR A 34 21.64 -1.62 3.36
C TYR A 34 21.68 -2.97 2.63
N LYS A 35 20.54 -3.53 2.19
CA LYS A 35 20.51 -4.80 1.45
C LYS A 35 20.75 -4.56 -0.04
N SER A 36 21.80 -5.19 -0.58
CA SER A 36 22.17 -5.13 -2.02
C SER A 36 21.07 -5.63 -2.96
N HIS A 37 20.15 -6.47 -2.46
CA HIS A 37 19.04 -7.04 -3.21
C HIS A 37 17.71 -6.43 -2.73
N CYS A 38 17.34 -5.28 -3.29
CA CYS A 38 16.02 -4.70 -3.08
C CYS A 38 15.08 -5.07 -4.24
N TYR A 39 13.94 -5.70 -3.91
CA TYR A 39 12.90 -5.97 -4.88
C TYR A 39 12.24 -4.65 -5.30
N LYS A 40 12.39 -4.29 -6.58
CA LYS A 40 11.66 -3.17 -7.18
C LYS A 40 10.27 -3.62 -7.59
N LEU A 41 9.27 -2.79 -7.32
CA LEU A 41 7.93 -2.98 -7.84
C LEU A 41 7.80 -2.35 -9.21
N PHE A 42 7.17 -3.12 -10.10
CA PHE A 42 6.94 -2.74 -11.49
C PHE A 42 5.46 -2.87 -11.82
N ALA A 43 5.00 -2.06 -12.77
CA ALA A 43 3.67 -2.23 -13.32
C ALA A 43 3.65 -3.40 -14.33
N PRO A 44 2.53 -4.15 -14.40
CA PRO A 44 1.37 -4.10 -13.51
C PRO A 44 1.66 -4.74 -12.14
N LEU A 45 1.03 -4.24 -11.06
CA LEU A 45 1.25 -4.76 -9.69
C LEU A 45 0.89 -6.23 -9.54
N TRP A 46 -0.15 -6.67 -10.25
CA TRP A 46 -0.68 -8.03 -10.18
C TRP A 46 -0.93 -8.59 -11.58
N PRO A 47 -0.89 -9.93 -11.74
CA PRO A 47 -1.17 -10.57 -13.02
C PRO A 47 -2.65 -10.37 -13.42
N SER A 48 -2.91 -10.35 -14.73
CA SER A 48 -4.28 -10.21 -15.26
C SER A 48 -5.21 -11.36 -14.84
N SER A 49 -4.66 -12.53 -14.53
CA SER A 49 -5.41 -13.68 -14.00
C SER A 49 -6.02 -13.42 -12.62
N LEU A 50 -5.55 -12.42 -11.88
CA LEU A 50 -6.16 -12.00 -10.62
C LEU A 50 -7.56 -11.36 -10.84
N GLY A 51 -7.84 -10.90 -12.05
CA GLY A 51 -9.13 -10.29 -12.38
C GLY A 51 -9.38 -8.95 -11.67
N ILE A 52 -8.33 -8.24 -11.29
CA ILE A 52 -8.41 -6.91 -10.66
C ILE A 52 -7.78 -5.88 -11.61
N THR A 53 -8.44 -4.74 -11.79
CA THR A 53 -7.97 -3.61 -12.60
C THR A 53 -7.13 -2.66 -11.75
N ASP A 54 -6.28 -1.83 -12.38
CA ASP A 54 -5.51 -0.75 -11.73
C ASP A 54 -6.38 0.28 -10.97
N SER A 55 -7.71 0.24 -11.12
CA SER A 55 -8.66 1.04 -10.33
C SER A 55 -9.23 0.28 -9.11
N CYS A 56 -8.56 -0.81 -8.69
CA CYS A 56 -8.97 -1.69 -7.59
C CYS A 56 -10.42 -2.19 -7.75
N GLN A 57 -10.84 -2.49 -8.99
CA GLN A 57 -12.15 -3.08 -9.30
C GLN A 57 -11.98 -4.44 -9.95
N TYR A 58 -12.92 -5.36 -9.68
CA TYR A 58 -13.00 -6.61 -10.42
C TYR A 58 -13.24 -6.37 -11.90
N THR A 59 -12.61 -7.17 -12.75
CA THR A 59 -12.92 -7.21 -14.18
C THR A 59 -14.28 -7.87 -14.37
N SER A 60 -15.14 -7.28 -15.20
CA SER A 60 -16.35 -7.96 -15.64
C SER A 60 -15.94 -9.22 -16.40
N VAL A 61 -16.35 -10.39 -15.90
CA VAL A 61 -16.00 -11.70 -16.47
C VAL A 61 -16.38 -11.74 -17.94
N HIS A 62 -15.41 -11.61 -18.83
CA HIS A 62 -15.58 -12.12 -20.18
C HIS A 62 -15.42 -13.63 -20.08
N GLN A 63 -16.45 -14.36 -20.52
CA GLN A 63 -16.40 -15.81 -20.69
C GLN A 63 -15.11 -16.17 -21.45
N GLU A 64 -14.11 -16.69 -20.75
CA GLU A 64 -13.01 -17.40 -21.38
C GLU A 64 -13.62 -18.66 -21.97
N SER A 65 -14.08 -18.55 -23.23
CA SER A 65 -14.37 -19.72 -24.02
C SER A 65 -13.13 -20.60 -24.03
N GLU A 66 -13.28 -21.86 -23.63
CA GLU A 66 -12.29 -22.93 -23.75
C GLU A 66 -11.84 -23.07 -25.21
N ARG A 67 -10.99 -22.16 -25.67
CA ARG A 67 -10.35 -22.23 -26.97
C ARG A 67 -8.97 -22.79 -26.73
N LYS A 68 -8.79 -24.02 -27.20
CA LYS A 68 -7.50 -24.69 -27.40
C LYS A 68 -6.45 -23.63 -27.74
N LEU A 69 -5.52 -23.39 -26.82
CA LEU A 69 -4.61 -22.24 -26.84
C LEU A 69 -3.64 -22.35 -28.03
N GLN A 70 -4.08 -21.90 -29.21
CA GLN A 70 -3.20 -21.59 -30.33
C GLN A 70 -2.62 -20.21 -30.08
N TYR A 71 -1.42 -20.21 -29.51
CA TYR A 71 -0.65 -18.99 -29.31
C TYR A 71 -0.11 -18.50 -30.65
N SER A 72 -0.77 -17.51 -31.26
CA SER A 72 -0.23 -16.85 -32.45
C SER A 72 1.11 -16.18 -32.12
N HIS A 73 2.01 -16.05 -33.11
CA HIS A 73 3.25 -15.29 -32.95
C HIS A 73 2.99 -13.87 -32.41
N LYS A 74 1.91 -13.23 -32.86
CA LYS A 74 1.46 -11.92 -32.35
C LYS A 74 1.01 -11.95 -30.88
N PHE A 75 0.38 -13.05 -30.43
CA PHE A 75 0.00 -13.26 -29.03
C PHE A 75 1.21 -13.54 -28.14
N LEU A 76 2.15 -14.36 -28.59
CA LEU A 76 3.41 -14.58 -27.86
C LEU A 76 4.22 -13.28 -27.73
N LEU A 77 4.21 -12.42 -28.76
CA LEU A 77 4.77 -11.07 -28.67
C LEU A 77 3.98 -10.14 -27.74
N GLN A 78 2.72 -10.43 -27.44
CA GLN A 78 1.92 -9.71 -26.44
C GLN A 78 2.18 -10.18 -25.01
N LEU A 79 2.72 -11.39 -24.81
CA LEU A 79 3.39 -11.84 -23.57
C LEU A 79 4.71 -11.06 -23.41
N ARG A 80 4.56 -9.74 -23.38
CA ARG A 80 5.62 -8.76 -23.24
C ARG A 80 6.29 -9.02 -21.90
N PHE A 81 7.61 -9.05 -21.92
CA PHE A 81 8.41 -9.09 -20.72
C PHE A 81 7.90 -8.02 -19.75
N CYS A 82 7.54 -8.42 -18.54
CA CYS A 82 7.30 -7.47 -17.46
C CYS A 82 8.54 -6.54 -17.39
N PRO A 83 8.40 -5.22 -17.16
CA PRO A 83 9.56 -4.33 -17.04
C PRO A 83 10.63 -4.85 -16.06
N ALA A 84 10.24 -5.63 -15.05
CA ALA A 84 11.14 -6.36 -14.15
C ALA A 84 12.06 -7.35 -14.87
N ALA A 85 11.53 -8.10 -15.86
CA ALA A 85 12.30 -9.04 -16.67
C ALA A 85 13.22 -8.34 -17.69
N CYS A 86 12.98 -7.05 -17.96
CA CYS A 86 13.86 -6.21 -18.77
C CYS A 86 14.96 -5.52 -17.94
N ALA A 87 14.85 -5.53 -16.61
CA ALA A 87 15.86 -4.95 -15.72
C ALA A 87 17.00 -5.94 -15.50
N ARG A 88 18.21 -5.57 -15.93
CA ARG A 88 19.42 -6.38 -15.77
C ARG A 88 19.86 -6.42 -14.29
N PRO A 89 20.11 -7.61 -13.69
CA PRO A 89 20.75 -7.71 -12.38
C PRO A 89 22.16 -7.11 -12.40
N GLN A 90 22.54 -6.39 -11.35
CA GLN A 90 23.84 -5.70 -11.29
C GLN A 90 25.03 -6.67 -11.30
N ASP A 91 24.83 -7.89 -10.81
CA ASP A 91 25.89 -8.91 -10.68
C ASP A 91 26.05 -9.81 -11.92
N LEU A 92 25.26 -9.59 -12.98
CA LEU A 92 25.35 -10.41 -14.18
C LEU A 92 26.52 -9.93 -15.07
N GLU A 93 27.44 -10.83 -15.43
CA GLU A 93 28.56 -10.52 -16.34
C GLU A 93 28.08 -10.13 -17.75
N MET A 94 28.68 -9.09 -18.32
CA MET A 94 28.27 -8.52 -19.59
C MET A 94 28.93 -9.26 -20.75
N ILE A 95 28.15 -10.09 -21.44
CA ILE A 95 28.55 -10.79 -22.66
C ILE A 95 27.92 -10.06 -23.86
N PRO A 96 28.72 -9.37 -24.69
CA PRO A 96 28.25 -8.69 -25.91
C PRO A 96 27.57 -9.66 -26.88
N GLY A 97 26.47 -9.25 -27.51
CA GLY A 97 25.64 -10.05 -28.41
C GLY A 97 24.71 -11.06 -27.74
N VAL A 98 24.87 -11.33 -26.44
CA VAL A 98 24.06 -12.32 -25.69
C VAL A 98 23.21 -11.64 -24.64
N THR A 99 23.82 -10.79 -23.81
CA THR A 99 23.18 -10.19 -22.62
C THR A 99 22.92 -8.68 -22.77
N ASP A 100 23.26 -8.10 -23.92
CA ASP A 100 23.07 -6.70 -24.30
C ASP A 100 21.78 -6.46 -25.11
N ASN A 101 21.00 -7.51 -25.35
CA ASN A 101 19.70 -7.42 -26.01
C ASN A 101 18.72 -6.63 -25.15
N ASN A 102 18.49 -5.37 -25.50
CA ASN A 102 17.45 -4.54 -24.89
C ASN A 102 16.13 -4.72 -25.67
N PRO A 103 15.13 -5.45 -25.13
CA PRO A 103 13.83 -5.53 -25.78
C PRO A 103 13.21 -4.13 -25.76
N GLY A 104 13.07 -3.52 -26.93
CA GLY A 104 12.48 -2.19 -27.07
C GLY A 104 11.16 -2.08 -26.29
N ILE A 105 11.16 -1.22 -25.28
CA ILE A 105 10.02 -0.99 -24.36
C ILE A 105 8.88 -0.40 -25.19
N THR A 106 7.96 -1.23 -25.64
CA THR A 106 6.91 -0.78 -26.57
C THR A 106 5.55 -0.57 -25.93
N THR A 107 5.38 -0.85 -24.63
CA THR A 107 4.05 -0.72 -24.02
C THR A 107 4.10 -0.09 -22.65
N GLN A 108 3.59 1.14 -22.63
CA GLN A 108 3.40 1.99 -21.46
C GLN A 108 2.33 1.37 -20.57
N PHE A 109 2.75 0.47 -19.66
CA PHE A 109 1.89 0.07 -18.56
C PHE A 109 1.49 1.32 -17.79
N ARG A 110 0.24 1.40 -17.32
CA ARG A 110 -0.15 2.47 -16.41
C ARG A 110 0.57 2.21 -15.10
N HIS A 111 1.53 3.08 -14.78
CA HIS A 111 2.24 3.05 -13.52
C HIS A 111 1.38 3.64 -12.40
N THR A 112 0.08 3.36 -12.36
CA THR A 112 -0.80 4.07 -11.44
C THR A 112 -1.90 3.16 -10.97
N VAL A 113 -2.00 3.02 -9.65
CA VAL A 113 -3.11 2.33 -8.99
C VAL A 113 -4.01 3.36 -8.34
N SER A 114 -5.31 3.14 -8.38
CA SER A 114 -6.31 4.07 -7.85
C SER A 114 -7.50 3.33 -7.24
N HIS A 115 -8.28 4.00 -6.42
CA HIS A 115 -9.58 3.51 -5.96
C HIS A 115 -10.63 4.61 -5.99
N ARG A 116 -11.90 4.24 -5.78
CA ARG A 116 -13.05 5.17 -5.80
C ARG A 116 -13.65 5.44 -4.41
N LEU A 117 -13.06 4.86 -3.37
CA LEU A 117 -13.48 5.02 -1.98
C LEU A 117 -13.06 6.39 -1.43
N ASP A 118 -14.03 7.15 -0.91
CA ASP A 118 -13.76 8.38 -0.17
C ASP A 118 -13.40 8.04 1.26
N LEU A 119 -12.12 8.11 1.60
CA LEU A 119 -11.63 7.65 2.90
C LEU A 119 -10.86 8.76 3.60
N GLU A 120 -11.21 8.98 4.86
CA GLU A 120 -10.45 9.76 5.82
C GLU A 120 -9.99 8.86 6.96
N SER A 121 -8.83 9.17 7.55
CA SER A 121 -8.38 8.53 8.79
C SER A 121 -9.09 9.15 9.99
N ALA A 122 -9.56 8.33 10.92
CA ALA A 122 -10.11 8.80 12.20
C ALA A 122 -9.04 9.39 13.13
N TYR A 123 -7.76 9.06 12.88
CA TYR A 123 -6.61 9.48 13.69
C TYR A 123 -5.72 10.42 12.88
N LYS A 124 -5.11 11.40 13.56
CA LYS A 124 -4.21 12.37 12.92
C LYS A 124 -2.76 11.92 12.90
N HIS A 125 -2.44 10.86 13.64
CA HIS A 125 -1.11 10.26 13.75
C HIS A 125 -0.09 11.16 14.47
N ILE A 126 -0.56 12.27 15.06
CA ILE A 126 0.23 13.26 15.77
C ILE A 126 -0.59 13.74 16.97
N LEU A 127 0.03 13.73 18.15
CA LEU A 127 -0.57 14.21 19.38
C LEU A 127 -0.74 15.74 19.35
N PRO A 128 -1.92 16.26 19.72
CA PRO A 128 -2.16 17.69 19.78
C PRO A 128 -1.28 18.32 20.87
N GLY A 129 -0.62 19.44 20.53
CA GLY A 129 0.25 20.17 21.46
C GLY A 129 1.72 19.78 21.33
N SER A 130 2.09 18.54 21.68
CA SER A 130 3.50 18.12 21.63
C SER A 130 4.03 17.92 20.21
N GLY A 131 3.15 17.60 19.25
CA GLY A 131 3.55 17.25 17.88
C GLY A 131 4.25 15.88 17.78
N SER A 132 4.29 15.11 18.87
CA SER A 132 4.85 13.76 18.88
C SER A 132 3.97 12.81 18.07
N PRO A 133 4.54 11.81 17.40
CA PRO A 133 3.75 10.81 16.69
C PRO A 133 2.90 9.99 17.67
N GLU A 134 1.67 9.71 17.26
CA GLU A 134 0.87 8.66 17.90
C GLU A 134 1.45 7.30 17.48
N VAL A 135 1.37 6.31 18.36
CA VAL A 135 1.80 4.93 18.06
C VAL A 135 0.65 3.97 18.34
N THR A 136 0.57 2.90 17.55
CA THR A 136 -0.45 1.85 17.70
C THR A 136 0.14 0.53 18.13
N THR A 137 1.46 0.36 17.99
CA THR A 137 2.20 -0.81 18.47
C THR A 137 3.52 -0.39 19.08
N LEU A 138 3.99 -1.16 20.07
CA LEU A 138 5.33 -1.06 20.63
C LEU A 138 5.88 -2.46 20.89
N HIS A 139 7.00 -2.79 20.24
CA HIS A 139 7.73 -4.03 20.47
C HIS A 139 9.24 -3.76 20.53
N THR A 140 10.05 -4.83 20.56
CA THR A 140 11.51 -4.75 20.72
C THR A 140 12.21 -3.94 19.63
N ASP A 141 11.64 -3.84 18.43
CA ASP A 141 12.24 -3.16 17.29
C ASP A 141 11.77 -1.70 17.16
N GLY A 142 10.89 -1.24 18.06
CA GLY A 142 10.46 0.15 18.17
C GLY A 142 8.94 0.32 18.20
N ALA A 143 8.52 1.59 18.15
CA ALA A 143 7.12 1.98 18.10
C ALA A 143 6.71 2.40 16.68
N ALA A 144 5.49 2.05 16.28
CA ALA A 144 4.97 2.42 14.98
C ALA A 144 3.45 2.65 15.00
N THR A 145 2.95 3.40 14.00
CA THR A 145 1.53 3.43 13.65
C THR A 145 1.31 2.51 12.46
N VAL A 146 0.68 1.37 12.70
CA VAL A 146 0.37 0.35 11.68
C VAL A 146 -1.12 0.01 11.63
N ASP A 147 -1.89 0.49 12.60
CA ASP A 147 -3.33 0.26 12.71
C ASP A 147 -4.09 1.54 12.34
N TYR A 148 -5.19 1.39 11.60
CA TYR A 148 -5.96 2.51 11.08
C TYR A 148 -7.46 2.23 11.13
N ILE A 149 -8.26 3.27 11.41
CA ILE A 149 -9.69 3.28 11.12
C ILE A 149 -9.93 4.31 10.03
N PHE A 150 -10.25 3.84 8.83
CA PHE A 150 -10.69 4.70 7.73
C PHE A 150 -12.22 4.74 7.66
N TYR A 151 -12.77 5.90 7.32
CA TYR A 151 -14.22 6.10 7.19
C TYR A 151 -14.55 7.00 6.00
N SER A 152 -15.79 6.93 5.51
CA SER A 152 -16.24 7.76 4.38
C SER A 152 -17.04 8.98 4.85
N PRO A 153 -16.52 10.21 4.69
CA PRO A 153 -17.16 11.41 5.24
C PRO A 153 -18.35 11.92 4.41
N LYS A 154 -18.38 11.75 3.08
CA LYS A 154 -19.39 12.37 2.21
C LYS A 154 -19.78 11.48 1.04
N ARG A 155 -21.10 11.42 0.75
CA ARG A 155 -21.68 11.18 -0.60
C ARG A 155 -23.21 11.13 -0.64
N THR A 156 -23.86 10.61 0.40
CA THR A 156 -25.34 10.51 0.59
C THR A 156 -25.67 9.75 1.89
N LEU A 157 -24.78 8.83 2.28
CA LEU A 157 -24.79 8.05 3.52
C LEU A 157 -23.40 8.10 4.17
N GLY A 158 -22.97 9.30 4.54
CA GLY A 158 -21.63 9.57 5.07
C GLY A 158 -21.54 9.32 6.58
N LEU A 159 -20.33 9.10 7.08
CA LEU A 159 -20.04 9.02 8.51
C LEU A 159 -19.37 10.32 8.96
N LYS A 160 -19.95 10.97 9.98
CA LYS A 160 -19.31 12.06 10.70
C LYS A 160 -18.58 11.52 11.93
N LEU A 161 -17.28 11.76 12.01
CA LEU A 161 -16.49 11.45 13.20
C LEU A 161 -16.91 12.37 14.36
N LEU A 162 -17.42 11.77 15.45
CA LEU A 162 -17.78 12.49 16.67
C LEU A 162 -16.62 12.56 17.67
N GLY A 163 -15.71 11.58 17.63
CA GLY A 163 -14.53 11.54 18.48
C GLY A 163 -13.82 10.19 18.39
N CYS A 164 -12.58 10.16 18.87
CA CYS A 164 -11.75 8.97 18.95
C CYS A 164 -11.07 8.89 20.32
N LEU A 165 -10.75 7.67 20.76
CA LEU A 165 -9.91 7.44 21.93
C LEU A 165 -8.48 7.85 21.58
N SER A 166 -7.94 8.85 22.27
CA SER A 166 -6.58 9.34 22.05
C SER A 166 -5.54 8.23 22.25
N LEU A 167 -4.57 8.18 21.34
CA LEU A 167 -3.42 7.30 21.44
C LEU A 167 -2.34 7.92 22.33
N LEU A 168 -1.27 7.14 22.54
CA LEU A 168 -0.11 7.52 23.33
C LEU A 168 1.12 7.70 22.43
N SER A 169 2.13 8.40 22.92
CA SER A 169 3.45 8.42 22.29
C SER A 169 4.31 7.26 22.79
N GLU A 170 5.37 6.96 22.03
CA GLU A 170 6.37 5.97 22.40
C GLU A 170 6.95 6.21 23.81
N ASP A 171 7.35 7.45 24.12
CA ASP A 171 7.94 7.79 25.43
C ASP A 171 7.00 7.47 26.60
N VAL A 172 5.70 7.71 26.41
CA VAL A 172 4.68 7.41 27.44
C VAL A 172 4.53 5.91 27.61
N LEU A 173 4.52 5.13 26.53
CA LEU A 173 4.45 3.67 26.64
C LEU A 173 5.69 3.09 27.34
N TRP A 174 6.89 3.58 27.03
CA TRP A 174 8.10 3.15 27.73
C TRP A 174 8.08 3.52 29.21
N SER A 175 7.49 4.67 29.58
CA SER A 175 7.29 5.04 30.99
C SER A 175 6.35 4.09 31.75
N MET A 176 5.53 3.32 31.03
CA MET A 176 4.61 2.30 31.56
C MET A 176 5.13 0.86 31.40
N ASN A 177 6.45 0.68 31.29
CA ASN A 177 7.10 -0.62 31.06
C ASN A 177 6.87 -1.24 29.66
N GLY A 178 6.56 -0.42 28.66
CA GLY A 178 6.38 -0.87 27.28
C GLY A 178 5.11 -1.70 27.08
N LEU A 179 5.01 -2.43 25.96
CA LEU A 179 3.93 -3.37 25.69
C LEU A 179 4.47 -4.77 25.35
N PRO A 180 3.71 -5.85 25.59
CA PRO A 180 2.54 -5.88 26.48
C PRO A 180 2.96 -5.68 27.95
N ASN A 181 2.02 -5.26 28.79
CA ASN A 181 2.22 -5.10 30.23
C ASN A 181 0.96 -5.49 31.04
N HIS A 182 0.98 -5.27 32.36
CA HIS A 182 -0.10 -5.64 33.26
C HIS A 182 -1.41 -4.85 33.06
N ILE A 183 -1.35 -3.68 32.41
CA ILE A 183 -2.48 -2.83 32.04
C ILE A 183 -2.93 -3.16 30.61
N PHE A 184 -1.98 -3.35 29.70
CA PHE A 184 -2.20 -3.60 28.28
C PHE A 184 -1.73 -4.99 27.87
N PRO A 185 -2.63 -5.97 27.69
CA PRO A 185 -2.24 -7.37 27.45
C PRO A 185 -1.75 -7.66 26.03
N SER A 186 -1.81 -6.69 25.11
CA SER A 186 -1.31 -6.79 23.74
C SER A 186 -0.19 -5.76 23.52
N ASP A 187 0.69 -6.08 22.58
CA ASP A 187 1.66 -5.19 21.94
C ASP A 187 1.02 -4.08 21.08
N HIS A 188 -0.27 -4.19 20.76
CA HIS A 188 -1.06 -3.17 20.07
C HIS A 188 -2.03 -2.43 21.00
N LEU A 189 -2.21 -1.14 20.74
CA LEU A 189 -3.24 -0.30 21.35
C LEU A 189 -4.56 -0.41 20.59
N SER A 190 -5.66 -0.50 21.32
CA SER A 190 -7.00 -0.53 20.70
C SER A 190 -7.36 0.84 20.12
N LEU A 191 -7.73 0.85 18.83
CA LEU A 191 -8.35 1.99 18.20
C LEU A 191 -9.84 2.01 18.51
N LEU A 192 -10.39 3.19 18.81
CA LEU A 192 -11.81 3.38 19.07
C LEU A 192 -12.26 4.72 18.49
N ALA A 193 -13.27 4.69 17.64
CA ALA A 193 -13.88 5.87 17.07
C ALA A 193 -15.40 5.81 17.19
N LYS A 194 -16.03 6.96 17.41
CA LYS A 194 -17.47 7.13 17.45
C LYS A 194 -17.91 7.90 16.21
N PHE A 195 -18.83 7.32 15.46
CA PHE A 195 -19.38 7.93 14.24
C PHE A 195 -20.87 8.22 14.38
N GLN A 196 -21.32 9.22 13.65
CA GLN A 196 -22.73 9.49 13.37
C GLN A 196 -22.97 9.22 11.89
N LEU A 197 -23.97 8.42 11.55
CA LEU A 197 -24.43 8.28 10.18
C LEU A 197 -25.22 9.52 9.80
N GLU A 198 -24.74 10.25 8.79
CA GLU A 198 -25.46 11.35 8.16
C GLU A 198 -26.26 10.78 6.99
N VAL A 199 -27.57 10.70 7.18
CA VAL A 199 -28.53 10.39 6.12
C VAL A 199 -29.08 11.71 5.63
N ASP A 200 -28.79 12.08 4.38
CA ASP A 200 -29.45 13.23 3.79
C ASP A 200 -30.96 12.96 3.77
N ALA A 201 -31.73 13.81 4.45
CA ALA A 201 -33.19 13.71 4.56
C ALA A 201 -33.95 14.03 3.25
N ALA A 202 -33.24 14.03 2.12
CA ALA A 202 -33.76 14.33 0.78
C ALA A 202 -33.90 13.08 -0.12
N LEU A 203 -33.81 11.87 0.45
CA LEU A 203 -34.19 10.62 -0.21
C LEU A 203 -35.71 10.39 -0.18
#